data_AF-A0A0J8VL58-F1
#
_entry.id   AF-A0A0J8VL58-F1
#
_cell.length_a   1.000
_cell.length_b   1.000
_cell.length_c   1.000
_cell.angle_alpha   90.00
_cell.angle_beta   90.00
_cell.angle_gamma   90.00
#
_symmetry.space_group_name_H-M   'P 1'
#
loop_
_entity.id
_entity.type
_entity.pdbx_description
1 polymer ?
#
loop_
_entity_poly.entity_id
_entity_poly.type
_entity_poly.pdbx_seq_one_letter_code
_entity_poly.pdbx_strand_id
1 'polypeptide(L)'
;MRVSTDWLSDYISLEGVTPQELAEKITRAGVEIDVVENRNKGVNKVVVGYVKSKEKHPDADKLNVCVIDAGQEEDLQIVCGAKNVDAGQKVVVALVGAKLPGGLDIK
;
A
#
# COMPACT_ATOMS: atom_id res chain seq x y z
N MET A 1 -8.72 -12.16 15.71
CA MET A 1 -7.51 -11.30 15.79
C MET A 1 -6.72 -11.47 14.49
N ARG A 2 -6.04 -10.43 13.98
CA ARG A 2 -5.14 -10.57 12.80
C ARG A 2 -3.70 -10.38 13.25
N VAL A 3 -2.80 -11.22 12.74
CA VAL A 3 -1.37 -11.18 13.06
C VAL A 3 -0.54 -11.35 11.79
N SER A 4 0.59 -10.64 11.69
CA SER A 4 1.51 -10.78 10.56
C SER A 4 2.41 -12.00 10.78
N THR A 5 2.61 -12.82 9.75
CA THR A 5 3.62 -13.89 9.77
C THR A 5 5.03 -13.34 9.95
N ASP A 6 5.31 -12.15 9.39
CA ASP A 6 6.62 -11.51 9.54
C ASP A 6 6.86 -11.11 11.00
N TRP A 7 5.82 -10.57 11.65
CA TRP A 7 5.94 -10.21 13.07
C TRP A 7 6.07 -11.45 13.97
N LEU A 8 5.40 -12.57 13.65
CA LEU A 8 5.62 -13.83 14.36
C LEU A 8 7.04 -14.36 14.18
N SER A 9 7.66 -14.11 13.02
CA SER A 9 9.03 -14.54 12.73
C SER A 9 10.09 -13.87 13.61
N ASP A 10 9.75 -12.73 14.24
CA ASP A 10 10.62 -12.06 15.23
C ASP A 10 10.74 -12.87 16.53
N TYR A 11 9.80 -13.78 16.82
CA TYR A 11 9.75 -14.56 18.06
C TYR A 11 10.09 -16.03 17.88
N ILE A 12 9.76 -16.60 16.71
CA ILE A 12 10.00 -18.01 16.40
C ILE A 12 10.47 -18.15 14.94
N SER A 13 11.36 -19.10 14.67
CA SER A 13 11.72 -19.38 13.28
C SER A 13 10.53 -19.99 12.53
N LEU A 14 10.22 -19.42 11.37
CA LEU A 14 9.23 -19.90 10.42
C LEU A 14 9.87 -20.39 9.12
N GLU A 15 11.18 -20.66 9.14
CA GLU A 15 11.92 -21.12 7.96
C GLU A 15 11.33 -22.43 7.43
N GLY A 16 11.01 -22.45 6.13
CA GLY A 16 10.39 -23.59 5.47
C GLY A 16 8.94 -23.86 5.87
N VAL A 17 8.30 -23.00 6.67
CA VAL A 17 6.89 -23.14 7.07
C VAL A 17 6.04 -22.14 6.29
N THR A 18 5.08 -22.65 5.52
CA THR A 18 4.12 -21.80 4.81
C THR A 18 3.07 -21.22 5.76
N PRO A 19 2.44 -20.07 5.43
CA PRO A 19 1.35 -19.51 6.23
C PRO A 19 0.18 -20.48 6.45
N GLN A 20 -0.10 -21.36 5.48
CA GLN A 20 -1.16 -22.36 5.56
C GLN A 20 -0.82 -23.45 6.58
N GLU A 21 0.41 -23.99 6.55
CA GLU A 21 0.88 -24.98 7.52
C GLU A 21 0.93 -24.40 8.94
N LEU A 22 1.35 -23.14 9.06
CA LEU A 22 1.34 -22.43 10.33
C LEU A 22 -0.09 -22.31 10.89
N ALA A 23 -1.05 -21.90 10.05
CA ALA A 23 -2.46 -21.81 10.44
C ALA A 23 -3.03 -23.16 10.89
N GLU A 24 -2.73 -24.25 10.17
CA GLU A 24 -3.16 -25.60 10.57
C GLU A 24 -2.60 -26.01 11.93
N LYS A 25 -1.30 -25.76 12.17
CA LYS A 25 -0.66 -26.07 13.47
C LYS A 25 -1.27 -25.28 14.62
N ILE A 26 -1.56 -24.00 14.41
CA ILE A 26 -2.19 -23.13 15.42
C ILE A 26 -3.63 -23.61 15.71
N THR A 27 -4.40 -23.94 14.68
CA THR A 27 -5.75 -24.52 14.81
C THR A 27 -5.73 -25.82 15.59
N ARG A 28 -4.79 -26.73 15.28
CA ARG A 28 -4.62 -27.99 16.03
C ARG A 28 -4.20 -27.80 17.49
N ALA A 29 -3.53 -26.70 17.81
CA ALA A 29 -3.18 -26.34 19.17
C ALA A 29 -4.36 -25.72 19.96
N GLY A 30 -5.53 -25.58 19.32
CA GLY A 30 -6.77 -25.11 19.94
C GLY A 30 -7.11 -23.64 19.68
N VAL A 31 -6.38 -22.96 18.78
CA VAL A 31 -6.64 -21.57 18.41
C VAL A 31 -7.15 -21.52 16.97
N GLU A 32 -8.45 -21.29 16.79
CA GLU A 32 -9.09 -21.24 15.47
C GLU A 32 -8.52 -20.12 14.59
N ILE A 33 -8.22 -20.45 13.33
CA ILE A 33 -7.80 -19.50 12.30
C ILE A 33 -8.87 -19.42 11.21
N ASP A 34 -9.58 -18.29 11.15
CA ASP A 34 -10.66 -18.06 10.18
C ASP A 34 -10.14 -17.90 8.74
N VAL A 35 -9.01 -17.21 8.56
CA VAL A 35 -8.50 -16.84 7.25
C VAL A 35 -6.99 -16.62 7.26
N VAL A 36 -6.35 -17.03 6.17
CA VAL A 36 -4.96 -16.67 5.83
C VAL A 36 -4.99 -15.74 4.61
N GLU A 37 -4.64 -14.48 4.80
CA GLU A 37 -4.71 -13.45 3.75
C GLU A 37 -3.31 -13.10 3.20
N ASN A 38 -3.12 -13.18 1.88
CA ASN A 38 -1.95 -12.61 1.22
C ASN A 38 -2.18 -11.11 0.94
N ARG A 39 -1.31 -10.25 1.50
CA ARG A 39 -1.42 -8.79 1.33
C ARG A 39 -0.94 -8.30 -0.03
N ASN A 40 0.02 -8.97 -0.66
CA ASN A 40 0.50 -8.59 -1.98
C ASN A 40 -0.36 -9.24 -3.06
N LYS A 41 -1.19 -8.43 -3.72
CA LYS A 41 -2.07 -8.87 -4.80
C LYS A 41 -1.54 -8.50 -6.20
N GLY A 42 -0.22 -8.47 -6.36
CA GLY A 42 0.44 -8.21 -7.65
C GLY A 42 0.61 -6.72 -7.98
N VAL A 43 0.74 -5.88 -6.95
CA VAL A 43 0.97 -4.44 -7.13
C VAL A 43 2.33 -4.19 -7.76
N ASN A 44 2.41 -3.34 -8.78
CA ASN A 44 3.67 -2.94 -9.40
C ASN A 44 3.75 -1.42 -9.62
N LYS A 45 4.98 -0.91 -9.78
CA LYS A 45 5.28 0.51 -10.05
C LYS A 45 4.60 1.49 -9.06
N VAL A 46 4.48 1.04 -7.81
CA VAL A 46 4.03 1.86 -6.70
C VAL A 46 5.25 2.22 -5.85
N VAL A 47 5.48 3.50 -5.66
CA VAL A 47 6.67 4.05 -5.00
C VAL A 47 6.26 5.00 -3.87
N VAL A 48 7.23 5.36 -3.02
CA VAL A 48 7.05 6.44 -2.06
C VAL A 48 7.40 7.76 -2.76
N GLY A 49 6.47 8.71 -2.76
CA GLY A 49 6.67 10.08 -3.22
C GLY A 49 6.57 11.09 -2.09
N TYR A 50 7.04 12.30 -2.33
CA TYR A 50 7.00 13.43 -1.40
C TYR A 50 6.17 14.57 -1.99
N VAL A 51 5.16 15.02 -1.27
CA VAL A 51 4.29 16.12 -1.68
C VAL A 51 5.02 17.44 -1.48
N LYS A 52 5.51 18.04 -2.57
CA LYS A 52 6.19 19.34 -2.57
C LYS A 52 5.22 20.49 -2.34
N SER A 53 4.08 20.46 -3.02
CA SER A 53 3.02 21.47 -2.86
C SER A 53 1.63 20.89 -3.05
N LYS A 54 0.64 21.59 -2.52
CA LYS A 54 -0.79 21.29 -2.65
C LYS A 54 -1.55 22.59 -2.84
N GLU A 55 -2.29 22.67 -3.93
CA GLU A 55 -3.15 23.81 -4.24
C GLU A 55 -4.58 23.35 -4.49
N LYS A 56 -5.54 24.25 -4.27
CA LYS A 56 -6.94 23.93 -4.53
C LYS A 56 -7.16 23.78 -6.04
N HIS A 57 -7.91 22.75 -6.46
CA HIS A 57 -8.26 22.63 -7.86
C HIS A 57 -9.18 23.79 -8.27
N PRO A 58 -8.89 24.54 -9.35
CA PRO A 58 -9.65 25.73 -9.73
C PRO A 58 -11.12 25.41 -10.04
N ASP A 59 -11.38 24.28 -10.68
CA ASP A 59 -12.73 23.88 -11.11
C ASP A 59 -13.40 22.82 -10.23
N ALA A 60 -12.82 22.46 -9.06
CA ALA A 60 -13.34 21.36 -8.25
C ALA A 60 -13.15 21.54 -6.74
N ASP A 61 -14.25 21.82 -6.05
CA ASP A 61 -14.31 22.08 -4.59
C ASP A 61 -13.86 20.92 -3.71
N LYS A 62 -13.76 19.71 -4.23
CA LYS A 62 -13.34 18.51 -3.46
C LYS A 62 -11.96 18.00 -3.85
N LEU A 63 -11.29 18.63 -4.82
CA LEU A 63 -10.01 18.17 -5.34
C LEU A 63 -8.90 19.17 -5.03
N ASN A 64 -7.67 18.66 -5.06
CA ASN A 64 -6.45 19.43 -4.93
C ASN A 64 -5.48 19.01 -6.02
N VAL A 65 -4.69 19.95 -6.54
CA VAL A 65 -3.58 19.68 -7.43
C VAL A 65 -2.32 19.59 -6.57
N CYS A 66 -1.66 18.44 -6.60
CA CYS A 66 -0.46 18.18 -5.82
C CYS A 66 0.75 18.05 -6.74
N VAL A 67 1.85 18.71 -6.41
CA VAL A 67 3.16 18.48 -7.05
C VAL A 67 3.93 17.50 -6.19
N ILE A 68 4.34 16.37 -6.77
CA ILE A 68 4.90 15.24 -6.04
C ILE A 68 6.22 14.82 -6.67
N ASP A 69 7.27 14.78 -5.85
CA ASP A 69 8.54 14.16 -6.20
C ASP A 69 8.44 12.66 -5.93
N ALA A 70 8.45 11.85 -6.99
CA ALA A 70 8.37 10.38 -6.91
C ALA A 70 9.70 9.72 -7.30
N GLY A 71 10.82 10.44 -7.21
CA GLY A 71 12.14 9.96 -7.64
C GLY A 71 12.22 9.68 -9.14
N GLN A 72 11.43 10.41 -9.93
CA GLN A 72 11.52 10.44 -11.39
C GLN A 72 12.41 11.62 -11.83
N GLU A 73 12.69 11.74 -13.13
CA GLU A 73 13.45 12.89 -13.65
C GLU A 73 12.70 14.22 -13.44
N GLU A 74 11.36 14.18 -13.51
CA GLU A 74 10.50 15.34 -13.33
C GLU A 74 9.48 15.13 -12.21
N ASP A 75 9.06 16.24 -11.58
CA ASP A 75 7.99 16.24 -10.59
C ASP A 75 6.65 15.90 -11.25
N LEU A 76 5.84 15.08 -10.58
CA LEU A 76 4.54 14.66 -11.05
C LEU A 76 3.45 15.60 -10.54
N GLN A 77 2.56 16.03 -11.43
CA GLN A 77 1.32 16.70 -11.05
C GLN A 77 0.21 15.66 -10.91
N ILE A 78 -0.34 15.50 -9.70
CA ILE A 78 -1.40 14.54 -9.41
C ILE A 78 -2.60 15.24 -8.77
N VAL A 79 -3.78 15.04 -9.34
CA VAL A 79 -5.04 15.51 -8.75
C VAL A 79 -5.50 14.51 -7.69
N CYS A 80 -5.67 14.97 -6.45
CA CYS A 80 -6.07 14.13 -5.31
C CYS A 80 -7.24 14.73 -4.54
N GLY A 81 -8.26 13.91 -4.27
CA GLY A 81 -9.44 14.28 -3.48
C GLY A 81 -9.36 13.92 -1.99
N ALA A 82 -8.26 13.32 -1.54
CA ALA A 82 -8.12 12.90 -0.14
C ALA A 82 -8.04 14.13 0.78
N LYS A 83 -8.80 14.15 1.88
CA LYS A 83 -8.78 15.30 2.82
C LYS A 83 -7.49 15.38 3.62
N ASN A 84 -6.78 14.27 3.76
CA ASN A 84 -5.57 14.12 4.57
C ASN A 84 -4.26 14.27 3.76
N VAL A 85 -4.32 14.50 2.44
CA VAL A 85 -3.10 14.85 1.69
C VAL A 85 -2.70 16.29 1.99
N ASP A 86 -1.43 16.52 2.25
CA ASP A 86 -0.88 17.85 2.49
C ASP A 86 0.58 17.98 2.04
N ALA A 87 1.04 19.22 1.85
CA ALA A 87 2.45 19.47 1.54
C ALA A 87 3.36 19.03 2.70
N GLY A 88 4.55 18.53 2.36
CA GLY A 88 5.52 18.03 3.34
C GLY A 88 5.33 16.56 3.75
N GLN A 89 4.40 15.84 3.12
CA GLN A 89 4.11 14.45 3.45
C GLN A 89 4.78 13.47 2.49
N LYS A 90 5.19 12.30 3.00
CA LYS A 90 5.48 11.13 2.18
C LYS A 90 4.19 10.34 1.93
N VAL A 91 3.91 10.06 0.67
CA VAL A 91 2.70 9.37 0.22
C VAL A 91 3.06 8.20 -0.71
N VAL A 92 2.12 7.29 -0.87
CA VAL A 92 2.25 6.18 -1.81
C VAL A 92 1.72 6.63 -3.17
N VAL A 93 2.56 6.53 -4.21
CA VAL A 93 2.27 7.00 -5.57
C VAL A 93 2.27 5.81 -6.52
N ALA A 94 1.17 5.64 -7.26
CA ALA A 94 1.12 4.71 -8.38
C ALA A 94 1.52 5.46 -9.66
N LEU A 95 2.62 5.05 -10.29
CA LEU A 95 3.14 5.67 -11.50
C LEU A 95 2.32 5.27 -12.73
N VAL A 96 2.47 6.01 -13.84
CA VAL A 96 1.86 5.62 -15.12
C VAL A 96 2.32 4.21 -15.52
N GLY A 97 1.35 3.37 -15.91
CA GLY A 97 1.53 1.95 -16.17
C GLY A 97 1.59 1.06 -14.94
N ALA A 98 1.33 1.59 -13.74
CA ALA A 98 1.12 0.78 -12.53
C ALA A 98 -0.16 -0.06 -12.63
N LYS A 99 -0.09 -1.27 -12.08
CA LYS A 99 -1.21 -2.21 -11.96
C LYS A 99 -1.58 -2.36 -10.50
N LEU A 100 -2.82 -2.02 -10.18
CA LEU A 100 -3.36 -2.11 -8.83
C LEU A 100 -4.30 -3.32 -8.70
N PRO A 101 -4.53 -3.82 -7.47
CA PRO A 101 -5.40 -4.96 -7.24
C PRO A 101 -6.81 -4.66 -7.73
N GLY A 102 -7.49 -5.65 -8.30
CA GLY A 102 -8.81 -5.48 -8.91
C GLY A 102 -8.77 -5.07 -10.39
N GLY A 103 -7.60 -5.11 -11.04
CA GLY A 103 -7.47 -4.90 -12.49
C GLY A 103 -7.46 -3.43 -12.90
N LEU A 104 -7.10 -2.52 -12.00
CA LEU A 104 -7.01 -1.09 -12.30
C LEU A 104 -5.60 -0.75 -12.83
N ASP A 105 -5.55 -0.36 -14.10
CA ASP A 105 -4.33 0.12 -14.76
C ASP A 105 -4.27 1.66 -14.72
N ILE A 106 -3.15 2.22 -14.26
CA ILE A 106 -2.89 3.67 -14.28
C ILE A 106 -2.36 4.07 -15.67
N LYS A 107 -2.95 5.11 -16.27
CA LYS A 107 -2.63 5.61 -17.61
C LYS A 107 -2.30 7.09 -17.58
#